data_AF-A0A358QU91-F1
#
_entry.id   AF-A0A358QU91-F1
#
_cell.length_a   1.000
_cell.length_b   1.000
_cell.length_c   1.000
_cell.angle_alpha   90.00
_cell.angle_beta   90.00
_cell.angle_gamma   90.00
#
_symmetry.space_group_name_H-M   'P 1'
#
loop_
_entity.id
_entity.type
_entity.pdbx_description
1 polymer ?
#
loop_
_entity_poly.entity_id
_entity_poly.type
_entity_poly.pdbx_seq_one_letter_code
_entity_poly.pdbx_strand_id
1 'polypeptide(L)' 'MPRCQICGNSNVLASSMVTREAPTANPPTYGLLANFDSDGNITTMECQGSTLDEAQEVYENPPEYLDTCPVCGSENILW' A
#
# COMPACT_ATOMS: atom_id res chain seq x y z
N MET A 1 -6.56 0.87 -12.95
CA MET A 1 -6.53 -0.01 -11.77
C MET A 1 -5.11 -0.41 -11.58
N PRO A 2 -4.52 -0.10 -10.43
CA PRO A 2 -3.12 -0.32 -10.26
C PRO A 2 -2.83 -1.82 -10.15
N ARG A 3 -1.76 -2.26 -10.80
CA ARG A 3 -1.45 -3.69 -10.96
C ARG A 3 0.05 -3.93 -10.96
N CYS A 4 0.47 -4.89 -10.15
CA CYS A 4 1.82 -5.42 -10.18
C CYS A 4 2.08 -6.14 -11.50
N GLN A 5 3.10 -5.70 -12.25
CA GLN A 5 3.50 -6.31 -13.53
C GLN A 5 4.19 -7.66 -13.36
N ILE A 6 4.59 -8.04 -12.14
CA ILE A 6 5.31 -9.29 -11.87
C ILE A 6 4.37 -10.44 -11.51
N CYS A 7 3.50 -10.27 -10.51
CA CYS A 7 2.57 -11.32 -10.05
C CYS A 7 1.12 -11.10 -10.49
N GLY A 8 0.82 -9.94 -11.10
CA GLY A 8 -0.52 -9.61 -11.56
C GLY A 8 -1.47 -9.13 -10.48
N ASN A 9 -1.05 -9.02 -9.22
CA ASN A 9 -1.84 -8.51 -8.11
C ASN A 9 -2.34 -7.08 -8.39
N SER A 10 -3.62 -6.86 -8.17
CA SER A 10 -4.29 -5.57 -8.35
C SER A 10 -5.24 -5.20 -7.21
N ASN A 11 -5.28 -6.04 -6.17
CA ASN A 11 -6.27 -5.89 -5.09
C ASN A 11 -5.70 -5.16 -3.89
N VAL A 12 -4.38 -5.20 -3.71
CA VAL A 12 -3.73 -4.58 -2.56
C VAL A 12 -2.36 -4.05 -2.96
N LEU A 13 -2.04 -2.83 -2.56
CA LEU A 13 -0.71 -2.24 -2.69
C LEU A 13 -0.25 -1.72 -1.35
N ALA A 14 1.05 -1.66 -1.18
CA ALA A 14 1.71 -1.17 0.01
C ALA A 14 2.54 0.06 -0.32
N SER A 15 2.78 0.88 0.70
CA SER A 15 3.75 1.95 0.60
C SER A 15 5.10 1.53 1.18
N SER A 16 6.17 1.75 0.41
CA SER A 16 7.54 1.65 0.92
C SER A 16 7.94 2.85 1.79
N MET A 17 7.31 4.01 1.55
CA MET A 17 7.66 5.29 2.17
C MET A 17 7.07 5.45 3.58
N VAL A 18 5.96 4.77 3.85
CA VAL A 18 5.28 4.86 5.15
C VAL A 18 5.97 3.95 6.16
N THR A 19 6.52 4.57 7.20
CA THR A 19 7.38 3.91 8.18
C THR A 19 6.61 2.92 9.04
N ARG A 20 7.26 1.79 9.35
CA ARG A 20 6.72 0.75 10.22
C ARG A 20 7.02 1.06 11.68
N GLU A 21 6.25 1.95 12.30
CA GLU A 21 6.39 2.23 13.74
C GLU A 21 5.42 1.37 14.57
N ALA A 22 5.65 0.05 14.59
CA ALA A 22 4.94 -0.83 15.52
C ALA A 22 5.94 -1.40 16.55
N PRO A 23 5.89 -0.99 17.83
CA PRO A 23 6.77 -1.51 18.89
C PRO A 23 6.34 -2.91 19.33
N THR A 24 6.36 -3.87 18.41
CA THR A 24 5.94 -5.26 18.63
C THR A 24 7.03 -6.21 18.15
N ALA A 25 7.07 -7.44 18.70
CA ALA A 25 8.11 -8.42 18.37
C ALA A 25 8.04 -8.95 16.92
N ASN A 26 6.94 -8.70 16.21
CA ASN A 26 6.75 -9.05 14.80
C ASN A 26 5.94 -7.96 14.09
N PRO A 27 6.56 -6.80 13.81
CA PRO A 27 5.85 -5.70 13.17
C PRO A 27 5.45 -6.10 11.75
N PRO A 28 4.31 -5.58 11.26
CA PRO A 28 3.89 -5.87 9.90
C PRO A 28 4.91 -5.44 8.85
N THR A 29 4.86 -6.07 7.67
CA THR A 29 5.83 -5.83 6.61
C THR A 29 5.64 -4.46 5.93
N TYR A 30 4.54 -3.76 6.15
CA TYR A 30 4.30 -2.43 5.59
C TYR A 30 3.58 -1.55 6.61
N GLY A 31 3.93 -0.27 6.65
CA GLY A 31 3.28 0.69 7.57
C GLY A 31 1.88 1.08 7.11
N LEU A 32 1.61 0.96 5.80
CA LEU A 32 0.31 1.21 5.21
C LEU A 32 0.06 0.29 4.01
N LEU A 33 -1.16 -0.26 3.96
CA LEU A 33 -1.69 -1.04 2.84
C LEU A 33 -2.99 -0.41 2.35
N ALA A 34 -3.17 -0.34 1.04
CA ALA A 34 -4.41 0.10 0.41
C ALA A 34 -5.02 -1.05 -0.38
N ASN A 35 -6.31 -1.29 -0.16
CA ASN A 35 -7.10 -2.29 -0.86
C ASN A 35 -7.92 -1.64 -1.96
N PHE A 36 -7.96 -2.26 -3.12
CA PHE A 36 -8.62 -1.78 -4.32
C PHE A 36 -9.78 -2.69 -4.72
N ASP A 37 -10.87 -2.09 -5.22
CA ASP A 37 -11.93 -2.84 -5.90
C ASP A 37 -11.57 -3.16 -7.36
N SER A 38 -12.47 -3.88 -8.03
CA SER A 38 -12.33 -4.21 -9.46
C SER A 38 -12.35 -3.01 -10.40
N ASP A 39 -12.86 -1.87 -9.94
CA ASP A 39 -12.93 -0.62 -10.70
C ASP A 39 -11.65 0.23 -10.49
N GLY A 40 -10.79 -0.17 -9.56
CA GLY A 40 -9.55 0.50 -9.21
C GLY A 40 -9.71 1.62 -8.18
N ASN A 41 -10.83 1.68 -7.46
CA ASN A 41 -11.01 2.60 -6.34
C ASN A 41 -10.43 1.99 -5.07
N ILE A 42 -9.89 2.85 -4.21
CA ILE A 42 -9.49 2.45 -2.87
C ILE A 42 -10.76 2.16 -2.05
N THR A 43 -10.87 0.94 -1.54
CA THR A 43 -11.99 0.52 -0.69
C THR A 43 -11.67 0.70 0.78
N THR A 44 -10.49 0.26 1.20
CA THR A 44 -10.02 0.34 2.59
C THR A 44 -8.52 0.56 2.64
N MET A 45 -8.06 1.35 3.61
CA MET A 45 -6.64 1.47 3.96
C MET A 45 -6.39 0.89 5.34
N GLU A 46 -5.36 0.05 5.45
CA GLU A 46 -4.91 -0.54 6.70
C GLU A 46 -3.67 0.21 7.17
N CYS A 47 -3.85 1.02 8.20
CA CYS A 47 -2.78 1.79 8.84
C CYS A 47 -2.13 0.93 9.93
N GLN A 48 -0.93 0.44 9.68
CA GLN A 48 -0.22 -0.53 10.53
C GLN A 48 1.06 0.06 11.14
N GLY A 49 0.99 1.34 11.52
CA GLY A 49 2.13 2.14 11.98
C GLY A 49 2.15 3.55 11.37
N SER A 50 1.26 3.83 10.42
CA SER A 50 1.07 5.14 9.82
C SER A 50 0.15 6.03 10.65
N THR A 51 0.42 7.34 10.61
CA THR A 51 -0.47 8.36 11.13
C THR A 51 -1.68 8.56 10.22
N LEU A 52 -2.73 9.21 10.73
CA LEU A 52 -3.89 9.57 9.92
C LEU A 52 -3.54 10.57 8.81
N ASP A 53 -2.57 11.46 9.06
CA ASP A 53 -2.12 12.45 8.08
C ASP A 53 -1.39 11.77 6.91
N GLU A 54 -0.48 10.84 7.19
CA GLU A 54 0.16 10.03 6.14
C GLU A 54 -0.87 9.21 5.35
N ALA A 55 -1.85 8.60 6.03
CA ALA A 55 -2.89 7.86 5.34
C ALA A 55 -3.75 8.75 4.43
N GLN A 56 -4.02 9.98 4.85
CA GLN A 56 -4.72 10.97 4.04
C GLN A 56 -3.91 11.38 2.81
N GLU A 57 -2.62 11.66 2.97
CA GLU A 57 -1.72 11.99 1.85
C GLU A 57 -1.64 10.85 0.82
N VAL A 58 -1.55 9.59 1.29
CA VAL A 58 -1.57 8.40 0.43
C VAL A 58 -2.89 8.29 -0.33
N TYR A 59 -4.01 8.57 0.32
CA TYR A 59 -5.32 8.53 -0.32
C TYR A 59 -5.49 9.61 -1.39
N GLU A 60 -4.92 10.79 -1.16
CA GLU A 60 -4.97 11.92 -2.09
C GLU A 60 -4.03 11.72 -3.28
N ASN A 61 -2.87 11.08 -3.08
CA ASN A 61 -1.88 10.83 -4.14
C ASN A 61 -1.42 9.36 -4.19
N PRO A 62 -2.31 8.39 -4.46
CA PRO A 62 -1.99 6.96 -4.42
C PRO A 62 -0.77 6.55 -5.26
N PRO A 63 -0.57 7.05 -6.50
CA PRO A 63 0.57 6.66 -7.34
C PRO A 63 1.94 7.04 -6.80
N GLU A 64 2.01 8.06 -5.95
CA GLU A 64 3.28 8.54 -5.39
C GLU A 64 3.73 7.67 -4.21
N TYR A 65 2.78 7.09 -3.48
CA TYR A 65 3.07 6.37 -2.24
C TYR A 65 2.90 4.86 -2.33
N LEU A 66 1.95 4.33 -3.11
CA LEU A 66 1.62 2.90 -3.17
C LEU A 66 2.45 2.18 -4.26
N ASP A 67 3.75 2.23 -4.08
CA ASP A 67 4.74 1.78 -5.04
C ASP A 67 5.05 0.28 -4.95
N THR A 68 4.59 -0.42 -3.90
CA THR A 68 5.07 -1.77 -3.59
C THR A 68 3.94 -2.80 -3.64
N CYS A 69 4.21 -3.96 -4.25
CA CYS A 69 3.31 -5.11 -4.19
C CYS A 69 3.58 -5.94 -2.93
N PRO A 70 2.65 -6.03 -1.96
CA PRO A 70 2.87 -6.80 -0.73
C PRO A 70 2.84 -8.33 -0.96
N VAL A 71 2.39 -8.79 -2.13
CA VAL A 71 2.31 -10.23 -2.46
C VAL A 71 3.66 -10.79 -2.89
N CYS A 72 4.44 -10.03 -3.69
CA CYS A 72 5.72 -10.49 -4.23
C CYS A 72 6.90 -9.56 -3.92
N GLY A 73 6.67 -8.43 -3.24
CA GLY A 73 7.69 -7.43 -2.91
C GLY A 73 8.18 -6.59 -4.10
N SER A 74 7.54 -6.68 -5.26
CA SER A 74 7.97 -5.91 -6.45
C SER A 74 7.47 -4.47 -6.40
N GLU A 75 8.33 -3.54 -6.82
CA GLU A 75 8.00 -2.12 -7.00
C GLU A 75 7.51 -1.79 -8.42
N ASN A 76 7.35 -2.80 -9.28
CA ASN A 76 6.90 -2.60 -10.66
C ASN A 76 5.37 -2.58 -10.75
N ILE A 77 4.78 -1.44 -10.38
CA ILE A 77 3.34 -1.20 -10.37
C ILE A 77 2.96 -0.34 -11.59
N LEU A 78 2.02 -0.85 -12.38
CA LEU A 78 1.33 -0.06 -13.41
C LEU A 78 0.13 0.60 -12.76
N TRP A 79 0.00 1.92 -12.87
CA TRP A 79 -1.13 2.70 -12.36
C TRP A 79 -2.23 2.88 -13.42
#